data_AF-A0A9J6QZS5-F1
#
_entry.id   AF-A0A9J6QZS5-F1
#
_cell.length_a   1.000
_cell.length_b   1.000
_cell.length_c   1.000
_cell.angle_alpha   90.00
_cell.angle_beta   90.00
_cell.angle_gamma   90.00
#
_symmetry.space_group_name_H-M   'P 1'
#
loop_
_entity.id
_entity.type
_entity.pdbx_description
1 polymer ?
#
loop_
_entity_poly.entity_id
_entity_poly.type
_entity_poly.pdbx_seq_one_letter_code
_entity_poly.pdbx_strand_id
1 'polypeptide(L)'
;MAKTLIGNIKGPKGDKGDKGNTGQTGATGPQGARGEHGSVWYSGTKITGTATTATIFSGSGVTAAALDDYYLNTGTGNVYRCTVAGAASVAKWVYVGCIKGLKGDKGDKGDKGDKGDIGPQGPAGTIANISAQAITFTPASSKSEILTGDTLAMLFGKLKKNQSVMDSNMDTMRSNISKAQTTADSAVLSLENLISDETIAAANAAGIDLTLGGGTKS
;
A
#
# COMPACT_ATOMS: atom_id res chain seq x y z
N MET A 1 -136.77 -35.55 32.28
CA MET A 1 -136.36 -36.01 30.92
C MET A 1 -134.91 -35.58 30.73
N ALA A 2 -133.96 -36.52 30.74
CA ALA A 2 -132.52 -36.22 30.62
C ALA A 2 -132.07 -36.37 29.16
N LYS A 3 -131.32 -35.39 28.67
CA LYS A 3 -130.96 -35.20 27.26
C LYS A 3 -129.61 -35.87 26.97
N THR A 4 -129.60 -36.82 26.05
CA THR A 4 -128.40 -37.44 25.46
C THR A 4 -127.64 -36.44 24.59
N LEU A 5 -126.30 -36.48 24.62
CA LEU A 5 -125.48 -36.13 23.45
C LEU A 5 -124.22 -36.99 23.37
N ILE A 6 -124.03 -37.57 22.18
CA ILE A 6 -122.95 -38.45 21.72
C ILE A 6 -121.67 -37.63 21.50
N GLY A 7 -120.50 -38.22 21.80
CA GLY A 7 -119.21 -37.54 21.86
C GLY A 7 -118.65 -36.99 20.55
N ASN A 8 -117.45 -36.39 20.60
CA ASN A 8 -116.49 -36.37 19.49
C ASN A 8 -115.07 -35.92 19.90
N ILE A 9 -114.12 -36.65 19.31
CA ILE A 9 -112.65 -36.59 19.39
C ILE A 9 -112.08 -35.28 18.80
N LYS A 10 -110.97 -34.74 19.35
CA LYS A 10 -110.10 -33.81 18.60
C LYS A 10 -108.61 -33.86 18.99
N GLY A 11 -107.84 -34.52 18.12
CA GLY A 11 -106.50 -34.23 17.58
C GLY A 11 -105.27 -34.01 18.49
N PRO A 12 -104.09 -34.60 18.17
CA PRO A 12 -102.84 -34.21 18.81
C PRO A 12 -102.54 -32.73 18.51
N LYS A 13 -102.13 -31.95 19.51
CA LYS A 13 -101.64 -30.59 19.29
C LYS A 13 -100.25 -30.68 18.66
N GLY A 14 -100.08 -30.01 17.51
CA GLY A 14 -98.94 -30.16 16.60
C GLY A 14 -97.57 -29.77 17.16
N ASP A 15 -96.54 -30.11 16.40
CA ASP A 15 -95.12 -29.96 16.74
C ASP A 15 -94.75 -28.56 17.22
N LYS A 16 -93.78 -28.49 18.12
CA LYS A 16 -93.21 -27.24 18.63
C LYS A 16 -92.60 -26.47 17.44
N GLY A 17 -93.13 -25.28 17.15
CA GLY A 17 -92.62 -24.44 16.07
C GLY A 17 -91.12 -24.13 16.19
N ASP A 18 -90.46 -23.98 15.04
CA ASP A 18 -89.02 -23.77 14.91
C ASP A 18 -88.50 -22.62 15.78
N LYS A 19 -87.28 -22.79 16.30
CA LYS A 19 -86.59 -21.77 17.09
C LYS A 19 -86.37 -20.53 16.22
N GLY A 20 -86.93 -19.38 16.65
CA GLY A 20 -86.85 -18.13 15.91
C GLY A 20 -85.41 -17.70 15.59
N ASN A 21 -85.23 -17.08 14.42
CA ASN A 21 -83.95 -16.61 13.90
C ASN A 21 -83.17 -15.81 14.96
N THR A 22 -81.88 -16.12 15.13
CA THR A 22 -80.96 -15.39 16.00
C THR A 22 -80.97 -13.90 15.66
N GLY A 23 -81.14 -13.04 16.67
CA GLY A 23 -81.21 -11.59 16.49
C GLY A 23 -79.96 -11.01 15.82
N GLN A 24 -80.12 -9.91 15.08
CA GLN A 24 -79.02 -9.21 14.41
C GLN A 24 -77.92 -8.85 15.41
N THR A 25 -76.66 -9.12 15.04
CA THR A 25 -75.47 -8.76 15.82
C THR A 25 -75.49 -7.27 16.15
N GLY A 26 -75.29 -6.93 17.43
CA GLY A 26 -75.30 -5.55 17.90
C GLY A 26 -74.26 -4.67 17.22
N ALA A 27 -74.52 -3.36 17.16
CA ALA A 27 -73.62 -2.39 16.53
C ALA A 27 -72.21 -2.44 17.15
N THR A 28 -71.17 -2.41 16.30
CA THR A 28 -69.77 -2.32 16.72
C THR A 28 -69.57 -1.11 17.64
N GLY A 29 -68.91 -1.30 18.77
CA GLY A 29 -68.64 -0.22 19.74
C GLY A 29 -67.80 0.92 19.15
N PRO A 30 -67.79 2.11 19.80
CA PRO A 30 -67.01 3.25 19.34
C PRO A 30 -65.50 2.92 19.31
N GLN A 31 -64.79 3.43 18.30
CA GLN A 31 -63.34 3.31 18.21
C GLN A 31 -62.68 3.94 19.46
N GLY A 32 -61.70 3.24 20.03
CA GLY A 32 -60.94 3.74 21.19
C GLY A 32 -60.20 5.05 20.90
N ALA A 33 -59.94 5.85 21.94
CA ALA A 33 -59.21 7.10 21.81
C ALA A 33 -57.81 6.87 21.22
N ARG A 34 -57.36 7.79 20.35
CA ARG A 34 -55.99 7.79 19.81
C ARG A 34 -54.99 7.95 20.97
N GLY A 35 -53.95 7.11 21.01
CA GLY A 35 -52.93 7.18 22.05
C GLY A 35 -52.21 8.53 22.09
N GLU A 36 -51.78 8.94 23.29
CA GLU A 36 -50.97 10.15 23.48
C GLU A 36 -49.61 10.02 22.78
N HIS A 37 -49.11 11.14 22.26
CA HIS A 37 -47.78 11.21 21.65
C HIS A 37 -46.71 11.08 22.75
N GLY A 38 -45.58 10.41 22.46
CA GLY A 38 -44.44 10.33 23.39
C GLY A 38 -43.75 11.68 23.61
N SER A 39 -42.70 11.75 24.44
CA SER A 39 -41.99 13.02 24.66
C SER A 39 -41.28 13.53 23.39
N VAL A 40 -41.49 14.80 23.04
CA VAL A 40 -40.85 15.52 21.91
C VAL A 40 -39.58 16.25 22.37
N TRP A 41 -38.65 16.42 21.43
CA TRP A 41 -37.60 17.45 21.52
C TRP A 41 -37.88 18.60 20.56
N TYR A 42 -38.08 19.80 21.10
CA TYR A 42 -38.12 21.07 20.39
C TYR A 42 -36.71 21.66 20.26
N SER A 43 -36.49 22.51 19.25
CA SER A 43 -35.24 23.26 19.13
C SER A 43 -35.49 24.69 18.65
N GLY A 44 -34.60 25.62 19.04
CA GLY A 44 -34.68 27.02 18.63
C GLY A 44 -33.78 27.91 19.47
N THR A 45 -34.07 29.22 19.55
CA THR A 45 -33.25 30.17 20.33
C THR A 45 -34.03 30.99 21.35
N LYS A 46 -35.34 30.74 21.47
CA LYS A 46 -36.29 31.65 22.14
C LYS A 46 -36.48 31.35 23.63
N ILE A 47 -36.29 30.12 24.06
CA ILE A 47 -36.22 29.76 25.49
C ILE A 47 -34.78 29.98 25.97
N THR A 48 -34.56 30.87 26.93
CA THR A 48 -33.23 31.32 27.39
C THR A 48 -33.14 31.36 28.92
N GLY A 49 -31.93 31.64 29.43
CA GLY A 49 -31.66 31.71 30.87
C GLY A 49 -31.25 30.35 31.45
N THR A 50 -31.00 30.34 32.76
CA THR A 50 -30.56 29.15 33.51
C THR A 50 -31.41 28.93 34.77
N ALA A 51 -32.59 29.56 34.83
CA ALA A 51 -33.49 29.43 35.96
C ALA A 51 -34.02 27.98 36.08
N THR A 52 -33.89 27.41 37.27
CA THR A 52 -34.45 26.10 37.62
C THR A 52 -35.91 26.19 38.07
N THR A 53 -36.45 27.41 38.16
CA THR A 53 -37.87 27.69 38.45
C THR A 53 -38.70 27.72 37.16
N ALA A 54 -39.89 27.13 37.21
CA ALA A 54 -40.79 26.98 36.07
C ALA A 54 -41.20 28.34 35.48
N THR A 55 -40.81 28.59 34.22
CA THR A 55 -40.97 29.90 33.56
C THR A 55 -41.73 29.75 32.24
N ILE A 56 -42.61 30.71 31.94
CA ILE A 56 -43.36 30.77 30.67
C ILE A 56 -42.55 31.55 29.64
N PHE A 57 -42.44 30.99 28.42
CA PHE A 57 -41.80 31.64 27.28
C PHE A 57 -42.81 31.78 26.14
N SER A 58 -43.67 32.81 26.22
CA SER A 58 -44.78 33.04 25.28
C SER A 58 -44.33 33.20 23.82
N GLY A 59 -43.09 33.63 23.59
CA GLY A 59 -42.46 33.74 22.27
C GLY A 59 -41.65 32.52 21.81
N SER A 60 -41.81 31.36 22.46
CA SER A 60 -41.04 30.14 22.17
C SER A 60 -41.34 29.53 20.80
N GLY A 61 -42.53 29.77 20.24
CA GLY A 61 -43.02 29.15 19.02
C GLY A 61 -43.53 27.71 19.21
N VAL A 62 -43.53 27.21 20.45
CA VAL A 62 -44.04 25.87 20.78
C VAL A 62 -45.57 25.88 20.82
N THR A 63 -46.20 25.11 19.94
CA THR A 63 -47.67 25.13 19.76
C THR A 63 -48.41 24.20 20.72
N ALA A 64 -47.81 23.09 21.13
CA ALA A 64 -48.40 22.13 22.06
C ALA A 64 -47.33 21.26 22.73
N ALA A 65 -46.74 21.74 23.82
CA ALA A 65 -45.79 20.97 24.63
C ALA A 65 -46.54 20.00 25.57
N ALA A 66 -46.02 18.79 25.72
CA ALA A 66 -46.41 17.82 26.73
C ALA A 66 -45.48 17.88 27.96
N LEU A 67 -45.89 17.25 29.07
CA LEU A 67 -45.02 17.08 30.23
C LEU A 67 -43.79 16.25 29.86
N ASP A 68 -42.63 16.63 30.41
CA ASP A 68 -41.32 16.03 30.14
C ASP A 68 -40.82 16.15 28.68
N ASP A 69 -41.45 16.96 27.85
CA ASP A 69 -40.85 17.40 26.59
C ASP A 69 -39.58 18.21 26.85
N TYR A 70 -38.65 18.14 25.90
CA TYR A 70 -37.38 18.86 25.98
C TYR A 70 -37.32 19.98 24.95
N TYR A 71 -36.63 21.06 25.27
CA TYR A 71 -36.28 22.14 24.35
C TYR A 71 -34.77 22.35 24.35
N LEU A 72 -34.13 22.28 23.19
CA LEU A 72 -32.72 22.63 23.01
C LEU A 72 -32.59 24.05 22.45
N ASN A 73 -31.98 24.95 23.21
CA ASN A 73 -31.55 26.23 22.68
C ASN A 73 -30.27 26.05 21.85
N THR A 74 -30.36 26.15 20.53
CA THR A 74 -29.24 25.88 19.60
C THR A 74 -28.15 26.96 19.64
N GLY A 75 -28.49 28.18 20.07
CA GLY A 75 -27.52 29.27 20.24
C GLY A 75 -26.62 29.06 21.47
N THR A 76 -27.20 28.67 22.59
CA THR A 76 -26.49 28.53 23.88
C THR A 76 -26.05 27.10 24.16
N GLY A 77 -26.74 26.08 23.65
CA GLY A 77 -26.60 24.69 24.06
C GLY A 77 -27.41 24.34 25.31
N ASN A 78 -28.20 25.26 25.84
CA ASN A 78 -29.02 24.99 27.03
C ASN A 78 -30.19 24.08 26.69
N VAL A 79 -30.47 23.13 27.58
CA VAL A 79 -31.59 22.21 27.51
C VAL A 79 -32.58 22.57 28.61
N TYR A 80 -33.86 22.56 28.25
CA TYR A 80 -34.97 22.83 29.15
C TYR A 80 -35.96 21.67 29.10
N ARG A 81 -36.65 21.43 30.21
CA ARG A 81 -37.70 20.42 30.33
C ARG A 81 -39.04 21.07 30.62
N CYS A 82 -40.09 20.62 29.94
CA CYS A 82 -41.45 21.08 30.16
C CYS A 82 -42.02 20.48 31.46
N THR A 83 -42.58 21.34 32.31
CA THR A 83 -43.15 20.97 33.62
C THR A 83 -44.64 21.26 33.73
N VAL A 84 -45.19 22.00 32.76
CA VAL A 84 -46.62 22.22 32.59
C VAL A 84 -46.90 22.21 31.09
N ALA A 85 -47.75 21.30 30.65
CA ALA A 85 -48.14 21.14 29.24
C ALA A 85 -48.97 22.32 28.74
N GLY A 86 -48.91 22.59 27.43
CA GLY A 86 -49.73 23.60 26.77
C GLY A 86 -49.03 24.30 25.60
N ALA A 87 -49.71 25.30 25.04
CA ALA A 87 -49.11 26.21 24.06
C ALA A 87 -48.11 27.17 24.73
N ALA A 88 -47.30 27.89 23.95
CA ALA A 88 -46.25 28.78 24.44
C ALA A 88 -46.65 29.75 25.59
N SER A 89 -47.91 30.21 25.62
CA SER A 89 -48.44 31.10 26.66
C SER A 89 -48.76 30.43 27.99
N VAL A 90 -48.81 29.09 28.02
CA VAL A 90 -49.18 28.27 29.20
C VAL A 90 -48.02 27.37 29.61
N ALA A 91 -47.28 26.84 28.65
CA ALA A 91 -46.21 25.88 28.90
C ALA A 91 -45.11 26.48 29.77
N LYS A 92 -44.70 25.72 30.79
CA LYS A 92 -43.62 26.14 31.71
C LYS A 92 -42.39 25.27 31.54
N TRP A 93 -41.25 25.92 31.45
CA TRP A 93 -39.96 25.30 31.20
C TRP A 93 -39.00 25.55 32.35
N VAL A 94 -38.20 24.53 32.69
CA VAL A 94 -37.10 24.62 33.65
C VAL A 94 -35.78 24.29 32.96
N TYR A 95 -34.71 25.03 33.27
CA TYR A 95 -33.36 24.70 32.80
C TYR A 95 -32.88 23.41 33.47
N VAL A 96 -32.37 22.46 32.67
CA VAL A 96 -31.89 21.15 33.15
C VAL A 96 -30.41 20.89 32.86
N GLY A 97 -29.77 21.71 32.03
CA GLY A 97 -28.34 21.60 31.75
C GLY A 97 -27.94 22.26 30.45
N CYS A 98 -26.64 22.23 30.15
CA CYS A 98 -26.09 22.67 28.88
C CYS A 98 -25.33 21.50 28.23
N ILE A 99 -25.60 21.24 26.96
CA ILE A 99 -24.91 20.18 26.19
C ILE A 99 -23.61 20.64 25.55
N LYS A 100 -23.32 21.96 25.59
CA LYS A 100 -21.97 22.43 25.34
C LYS A 100 -21.19 22.18 26.62
N GLY A 101 -20.25 21.24 26.58
CA GLY A 101 -19.28 21.06 27.65
C GLY A 101 -18.59 22.39 27.97
N LEU A 102 -17.94 22.48 29.14
CA LEU A 102 -17.10 23.63 29.46
C LEU A 102 -16.22 23.93 28.24
N LYS A 103 -16.22 25.18 27.78
CA LYS A 103 -15.25 25.64 26.78
C LYS A 103 -13.90 25.32 27.40
N GLY A 104 -13.22 24.29 26.89
CA GLY A 104 -11.93 23.89 27.42
C GLY A 104 -11.03 25.11 27.49
N ASP A 105 -10.27 25.22 28.58
CA ASP A 105 -9.29 26.30 28.71
C ASP A 105 -8.51 26.37 27.40
N LYS A 106 -8.35 27.59 26.88
CA LYS A 106 -7.43 27.80 25.77
C LYS A 106 -6.07 27.42 26.34
N GLY A 107 -5.62 26.20 26.03
CA GLY A 107 -4.35 25.70 26.55
C GLY A 107 -3.27 26.74 26.33
N ASP A 108 -2.47 26.99 27.35
CA ASP A 108 -1.32 27.87 27.22
C ASP A 108 -0.55 27.45 25.96
N LYS A 109 -0.30 28.42 25.09
CA LYS A 109 0.53 28.18 23.92
C LYS A 109 1.92 27.88 24.48
N GLY A 110 2.28 26.60 24.59
CA GLY A 110 3.61 26.20 25.01
C GLY A 110 4.64 26.95 24.18
N ASP A 111 5.68 27.49 24.82
CA ASP A 111 6.81 28.09 24.14
C ASP A 111 7.29 27.07 23.10
N LYS A 112 7.12 27.42 21.82
CA LYS A 112 7.69 26.65 20.75
C LYS A 112 9.19 26.85 20.87
N GLY A 113 9.89 25.88 21.45
CA GLY A 113 11.36 25.87 21.39
C GLY A 113 11.78 26.10 19.95
N ASP A 114 12.67 27.06 19.74
CA ASP A 114 13.23 27.31 18.41
C ASP A 114 13.72 25.96 17.88
N LYS A 115 13.08 25.49 16.81
CA LYS A 115 13.59 24.34 16.07
C LYS A 115 14.92 24.85 15.52
N GLY A 116 16.03 24.40 16.10
CA GLY A 116 17.36 24.75 15.62
C GLY A 116 17.39 24.59 14.11
N ASP A 117 17.92 25.60 13.42
CA ASP A 117 18.07 25.56 11.97
C ASP A 117 18.71 24.21 11.60
N ILE A 118 18.12 23.53 10.62
CA ILE A 118 18.79 22.37 10.02
C ILE A 118 20.14 22.91 9.57
N GLY A 119 21.23 22.37 10.13
CA GLY A 119 22.58 22.79 9.78
C GLY A 119 22.73 22.82 8.26
N PRO A 120 23.49 23.76 7.70
CA PRO A 120 23.63 23.87 6.26
C PRO A 120 23.96 22.49 5.70
N GLN A 121 23.23 22.09 4.64
CA GLN A 121 23.56 20.87 3.92
C GLN A 121 25.07 20.89 3.64
N GLY A 122 25.77 19.83 4.05
CA GLY A 122 27.21 19.73 3.82
C GLY A 122 27.51 19.98 2.34
N PRO A 123 28.69 20.54 2.01
CA PRO A 123 29.04 20.78 0.62
C PRO A 123 28.81 19.50 -0.19
N ALA A 124 28.17 19.64 -1.36
CA ALA A 124 28.00 18.51 -2.25
C ALA A 124 29.38 17.88 -2.48
N GLY A 125 29.48 16.57 -2.22
CA GLY A 125 30.72 15.85 -2.48
C GLY A 125 31.07 16.02 -3.95
N THR A 126 32.21 16.66 -4.24
CA THR A 126 32.71 16.72 -5.60
C THR A 126 33.16 15.32 -5.99
N ILE A 127 32.46 14.71 -6.95
CA ILE A 127 33.02 13.59 -7.68
C ILE A 127 34.16 14.20 -8.50
N ALA A 128 35.40 13.97 -8.06
CA ALA A 128 36.59 14.35 -8.82
C ALA A 128 36.43 13.85 -10.25
N ASN A 129 36.92 14.61 -11.23
CA ASN A 129 36.89 14.17 -12.62
C ASN A 129 37.56 12.79 -12.71
N ILE A 130 36.75 11.74 -12.87
CA ILE A 130 37.20 10.35 -12.76
C ILE A 130 38.28 10.05 -13.81
N SER A 131 38.28 10.77 -14.94
CA SER A 131 39.28 10.60 -15.99
C SER A 131 40.68 11.12 -15.63
N ALA A 132 40.80 11.99 -14.62
CA ALA A 132 42.07 12.53 -14.13
C ALA A 132 42.54 11.90 -12.81
N GLN A 133 41.71 11.05 -12.18
CA GLN A 133 42.05 10.40 -10.92
C GLN A 133 43.06 9.26 -11.16
N ALA A 134 44.19 9.31 -10.47
CA ALA A 134 45.15 8.20 -10.49
C ALA A 134 44.50 6.94 -9.89
N ILE A 135 44.55 5.84 -10.64
CA ILE A 135 44.08 4.53 -10.20
C ILE A 135 45.21 3.84 -9.47
N THR A 136 45.01 3.55 -8.18
CA THR A 136 45.95 2.77 -7.38
C THR A 136 45.49 1.31 -7.32
N PHE A 137 46.42 0.38 -7.53
CA PHE A 137 46.16 -1.05 -7.44
C PHE A 137 47.46 -1.81 -7.14
N THR A 138 47.32 -3.03 -6.63
CA THR A 138 48.44 -3.98 -6.47
C THR A 138 48.28 -5.09 -7.51
N PRO A 139 49.32 -5.43 -8.30
CA PRO A 139 49.26 -6.54 -9.23
C PRO A 139 48.88 -7.85 -8.52
N ALA A 140 48.01 -8.66 -9.15
CA ALA A 140 47.67 -9.97 -8.60
C ALA A 140 48.89 -10.90 -8.60
N SER A 141 49.02 -11.74 -7.58
CA SER A 141 50.11 -12.72 -7.45
C SER A 141 50.03 -13.82 -8.53
N SER A 142 48.81 -14.23 -8.89
CA SER A 142 48.52 -15.27 -9.88
C SER A 142 47.45 -14.83 -10.88
N LYS A 143 47.41 -15.48 -12.04
CA LYS A 143 46.33 -15.29 -13.02
C LYS A 143 45.03 -15.89 -12.44
N SER A 144 43.94 -15.13 -12.53
CA SER A 144 42.61 -15.54 -12.10
C SER A 144 41.54 -14.87 -12.95
N GLU A 145 40.34 -15.46 -12.99
CA GLU A 145 39.17 -14.87 -13.66
C GLU A 145 38.70 -13.58 -12.99
N ILE A 146 38.07 -12.71 -13.78
CA ILE A 146 37.33 -11.54 -13.27
C ILE A 146 35.95 -12.02 -12.86
N LEU A 147 35.56 -11.76 -11.61
CA LEU A 147 34.33 -12.26 -11.02
C LEU A 147 33.43 -11.10 -10.59
N THR A 148 32.12 -11.34 -10.56
CA THR A 148 31.15 -10.40 -9.97
C THR A 148 31.52 -10.12 -8.51
N GLY A 149 31.55 -8.84 -8.14
CA GLY A 149 31.98 -8.40 -6.82
C GLY A 149 33.46 -8.03 -6.72
N ASP A 150 34.25 -8.20 -7.79
CA ASP A 150 35.60 -7.65 -7.84
C ASP A 150 35.58 -6.12 -7.72
N THR A 151 36.36 -5.58 -6.78
CA THR A 151 36.59 -4.13 -6.71
C THR A 151 37.44 -3.68 -7.91
N LEU A 152 37.40 -2.39 -8.24
CA LEU A 152 38.23 -1.83 -9.31
C LEU A 152 39.73 -2.11 -9.10
N ALA A 153 40.22 -2.04 -7.86
CA ALA A 153 41.61 -2.36 -7.53
C ALA A 153 41.96 -3.82 -7.86
N MET A 154 41.07 -4.77 -7.55
CA MET A 154 41.26 -6.18 -7.90
C MET A 154 41.19 -6.39 -9.41
N LEU A 155 40.25 -5.74 -10.11
CA LEU A 155 40.12 -5.79 -11.57
C LEU A 155 41.43 -5.35 -12.24
N PHE A 156 41.95 -4.16 -11.90
CA PHE A 156 43.21 -3.66 -12.46
C PHE A 156 44.41 -4.54 -12.09
N GLY A 157 44.43 -5.07 -10.86
CA GLY A 157 45.45 -6.03 -10.42
C GLY A 157 45.47 -7.32 -11.25
N LYS A 158 44.29 -7.90 -11.52
CA LYS A 158 44.11 -9.10 -12.35
C LYS A 158 44.47 -8.84 -13.82
N LEU A 159 44.00 -7.72 -14.38
CA LEU A 159 44.33 -7.32 -15.75
C LEU A 159 45.84 -7.15 -15.94
N LYS A 160 46.51 -6.47 -15.01
CA LYS A 160 47.98 -6.30 -15.06
C LYS A 160 48.71 -7.63 -14.98
N LYS A 161 48.26 -8.56 -14.13
CA LYS A 161 48.85 -9.90 -14.05
C LYS A 161 48.65 -10.69 -15.34
N ASN A 162 47.47 -10.62 -15.95
CA ASN A 162 47.22 -11.30 -17.23
C ASN A 162 48.10 -10.75 -18.36
N GLN A 163 48.30 -9.42 -18.42
CA GLN A 163 49.23 -8.80 -19.38
C GLN A 163 50.66 -9.34 -19.18
N SER A 164 51.15 -9.35 -17.94
CA SER A 164 52.50 -9.87 -17.62
C SER A 164 52.70 -11.34 -18.02
N VAL A 165 51.68 -12.17 -17.86
CA VAL A 165 51.73 -13.58 -18.30
C VAL A 165 51.75 -13.67 -19.82
N MET A 166 50.96 -12.85 -20.53
CA MET A 166 50.99 -12.80 -22.00
C MET A 166 52.36 -12.35 -22.52
N ASP A 167 52.96 -11.32 -21.93
CA ASP A 167 54.30 -10.85 -22.31
C ASP A 167 55.34 -11.97 -22.15
N SER A 168 55.32 -12.67 -20.99
CA SER A 168 56.23 -13.79 -20.72
C SER A 168 56.06 -14.95 -21.71
N ASN A 169 54.80 -15.25 -22.07
CA ASN A 169 54.50 -16.28 -23.07
C ASN A 169 55.01 -15.88 -24.45
N MET A 170 54.84 -14.62 -24.86
CA MET A 170 55.32 -14.13 -26.14
C MET A 170 56.85 -14.14 -26.23
N ASP A 171 57.55 -13.80 -25.14
CA ASP A 171 59.01 -13.88 -25.09
C ASP A 171 59.50 -15.33 -25.18
N THR A 172 58.80 -16.25 -24.53
CA THR A 172 59.08 -17.68 -24.64
C THR A 172 58.88 -18.18 -26.07
N MET A 173 57.78 -17.79 -26.72
CA MET A 173 57.51 -18.14 -28.12
C MET A 173 58.59 -17.59 -29.06
N ARG A 174 58.97 -16.31 -28.88
CA ARG A 174 60.07 -15.70 -29.64
C ARG A 174 61.38 -16.46 -29.47
N SER A 175 61.72 -16.84 -28.24
CA SER A 175 62.93 -17.63 -27.97
C SER A 175 62.90 -18.99 -28.66
N ASN A 176 61.77 -19.69 -28.62
CA ASN A 176 61.62 -20.99 -29.26
C ASN A 176 61.71 -20.90 -30.79
N ILE A 177 61.08 -19.88 -31.40
CA ILE A 177 61.17 -19.64 -32.84
C ILE A 177 62.63 -19.34 -33.24
N SER A 178 63.33 -18.52 -32.47
CA SER A 178 64.75 -18.22 -32.73
C SER A 178 65.60 -19.49 -32.68
N LYS A 179 65.42 -20.35 -31.68
CA LYS A 179 66.15 -21.63 -31.59
C LYS A 179 65.82 -22.57 -32.76
N ALA A 180 64.56 -22.65 -33.15
CA ALA A 180 64.13 -23.44 -34.29
C ALA A 180 64.78 -22.92 -35.59
N GLN A 181 64.83 -21.60 -35.78
CA GLN A 181 65.50 -20.96 -36.91
C GLN A 181 66.99 -21.31 -36.95
N THR A 182 67.71 -21.11 -35.84
CA THR A 182 69.15 -21.45 -35.77
C THR A 182 69.41 -22.93 -36.05
N THR A 183 68.52 -23.83 -35.60
CA THR A 183 68.63 -25.26 -35.86
C THR A 183 68.44 -25.56 -37.35
N ALA A 184 67.44 -24.93 -37.98
CA ALA A 184 67.19 -25.07 -39.40
C ALA A 184 68.36 -24.53 -40.24
N ASP A 185 68.86 -23.34 -39.92
CA ASP A 185 70.01 -22.72 -40.59
C ASP A 185 71.26 -23.61 -40.49
N SER A 186 71.50 -24.21 -39.32
CA SER A 186 72.61 -25.15 -39.12
C SER A 186 72.45 -26.44 -39.95
N ALA A 187 71.23 -26.96 -40.08
CA ALA A 187 70.95 -28.13 -40.89
C ALA A 187 71.13 -27.85 -42.39
N VAL A 188 70.71 -26.68 -42.87
CA VAL A 188 70.94 -26.22 -44.25
C VAL A 188 72.44 -26.14 -44.52
N LEU A 189 73.22 -25.50 -43.64
CA LEU A 189 74.67 -25.38 -43.78
C LEU A 189 75.36 -26.76 -43.78
N SER A 190 74.87 -27.72 -42.99
CA SER A 190 75.39 -29.09 -42.99
C SER A 190 75.08 -29.83 -44.30
N LEU A 191 73.92 -29.57 -44.91
CA LEU A 191 73.53 -30.17 -46.19
C LEU A 191 74.34 -29.58 -47.36
N GLU A 192 74.55 -28.26 -47.36
CA GLU A 192 75.37 -27.56 -48.36
C GLU A 192 76.83 -28.03 -48.37
N ASN A 193 77.32 -28.52 -47.22
CA ASN A 193 78.68 -29.03 -47.04
C ASN A 193 78.78 -30.56 -47.01
N LEU A 194 77.71 -31.29 -47.38
CA LEU A 194 77.69 -32.76 -47.33
C LEU A 194 78.68 -33.39 -48.32
N ILE A 195 78.87 -32.76 -49.49
CA ILE A 195 79.88 -33.15 -50.48
C ILE A 195 80.92 -32.02 -50.52
N SER A 196 82.18 -32.34 -50.23
CA SER A 196 83.24 -31.34 -50.28
C SER A 196 83.48 -30.86 -51.71
N ASP A 197 83.84 -29.59 -51.87
CA ASP A 197 84.17 -29.03 -53.19
C ASP A 197 85.33 -29.79 -53.84
N GLU A 198 86.23 -30.37 -53.05
CA GLU A 198 87.29 -31.28 -53.51
C GLU A 198 86.73 -32.59 -54.09
N THR A 199 85.69 -33.18 -53.47
CA THR A 199 85.02 -34.37 -53.99
C THR A 199 84.30 -34.04 -55.31
N ILE A 200 83.64 -32.87 -55.38
CA ILE A 200 83.01 -32.39 -56.62
C ILE A 200 84.06 -32.20 -57.72
N ALA A 201 85.20 -31.56 -57.41
CA ALA A 201 86.28 -31.33 -58.35
C ALA A 201 86.92 -32.64 -58.85
N ALA A 202 87.16 -33.61 -57.94
CA ALA A 202 87.70 -34.92 -58.29
C ALA A 202 86.75 -35.72 -59.18
N ALA A 203 85.44 -35.69 -58.91
CA ALA A 203 84.44 -36.34 -59.75
C ALA A 203 84.38 -35.73 -61.15
N ASN A 204 84.35 -34.40 -61.24
CA ASN A 204 84.36 -33.69 -62.51
C ASN A 204 85.63 -34.00 -63.34
N ALA A 205 86.80 -34.10 -62.69
CA ALA A 205 88.05 -34.51 -63.34
C ALA A 205 88.02 -35.95 -63.85
N ALA A 206 87.24 -36.83 -63.20
CA ALA A 206 86.98 -38.20 -63.65
C ALA A 206 85.87 -38.31 -64.71
N GLY A 207 85.29 -37.19 -65.17
CA GLY A 207 84.21 -37.16 -66.15
C GLY A 207 82.81 -37.46 -65.59
N ILE A 208 82.66 -37.48 -64.26
CA ILE A 208 81.37 -37.64 -63.58
C ILE A 208 80.90 -36.25 -63.15
N ASP A 209 79.86 -35.75 -63.80
CA ASP A 209 79.27 -34.46 -63.43
C ASP A 209 78.43 -34.58 -62.16
N LEU A 210 78.96 -34.05 -61.05
CA LEU A 210 78.25 -33.95 -59.78
C LEU A 210 77.71 -32.52 -59.54
N THR A 211 77.74 -31.64 -60.54
CA THR A 211 77.10 -30.33 -60.43
C THR A 211 75.59 -30.52 -60.43
N LEU A 212 75.00 -30.54 -59.22
CA LEU A 212 73.57 -30.41 -59.05
C LEU A 212 73.17 -29.08 -59.68
N GLY A 213 72.37 -29.13 -60.75
CA GLY A 213 72.09 -27.98 -61.61
C GLY A 213 71.67 -26.73 -60.84
N GLY A 214 72.40 -25.64 -61.07
CA GLY A 214 71.93 -24.26 -60.86
C GLY A 214 72.05 -23.73 -59.43
N GLY A 215 73.26 -23.40 -58.99
CA GLY A 215 73.49 -22.53 -57.85
C GLY A 215 74.96 -22.42 -57.50
N THR A 216 75.64 -21.38 -57.99
CA THR A 216 76.97 -21.03 -57.51
C THR A 216 76.92 -20.79 -55.99
N LYS A 217 77.70 -21.55 -55.22
CA LYS A 217 77.95 -21.24 -53.80
C LYS A 217 78.51 -19.82 -53.74
N SER A 218 77.78 -18.91 -53.09
CA SER A 218 78.21 -17.53 -52.84
C SER A 218 78.17 -17.25 -51.35
#